data_AF-A0ABD1EF00-F1
#
_entry.id   AF-A0ABD1EF00-F1
#
_cell.length_a   1.000
_cell.length_b   1.000
_cell.length_c   1.000
_cell.angle_alpha   90.00
_cell.angle_beta   90.00
_cell.angle_gamma   90.00
#
_symmetry.space_group_name_H-M   'P 1'
#
loop_
_entity.id
_entity.type
_entity.pdbx_description
1 polymer ?
#
loop_
_entity_poly.entity_id
_entity_poly.type
_entity_poly.pdbx_seq_one_letter_code
_entity_poly.pdbx_strand_id
1 'polypeptide(L)'
;MEDQKPLFITELSNITIKQLLACPQIGVKFVSDVLEFSRHNKHHRITCKNIDTSMSLNVGHIEKVKLLDEGREQFTFSFQELQNKFNEFIIALKIIYPKDDWECYDIIMDEVLKDIKEMDIVEKIHGEKQIIFADNSSAIFNIGKRQYYCTKTNKLKPTDDCITYTEIIIPEIELTFIYMDYEGMDKYIESIRNFTPKSNLNPESFSLPLLIYSCNFCKKDFTIYQDVIIHLIQNHSINNDVLCMKCNKPFNTIELIKDRWTHNCPEVDNVK
;
A
#
# COMPACT_ATOMS: atom_id res chain seq x y z
N MET A 1 -3.78 -31.52 -25.69
CA MET A 1 -4.26 -30.16 -25.40
C MET A 1 -3.35 -29.62 -24.33
N GLU A 2 -2.34 -28.86 -24.74
CA GLU A 2 -1.47 -28.15 -23.80
C GLU A 2 -2.29 -27.03 -23.16
N ASP A 3 -2.45 -27.09 -21.84
CA ASP A 3 -3.06 -26.02 -21.05
C ASP A 3 -2.20 -24.77 -21.18
N GLN A 4 -2.61 -23.85 -22.06
CA GLN A 4 -2.12 -22.49 -22.03
C GLN A 4 -2.57 -21.88 -20.70
N LYS A 5 -1.67 -21.88 -19.71
CA LYS A 5 -1.82 -21.02 -18.53
C LYS A 5 -2.09 -19.60 -19.03
N PRO A 6 -3.16 -18.94 -18.57
CA PRO A 6 -3.47 -17.58 -19.03
C PRO A 6 -2.27 -16.66 -18.78
N LEU A 7 -1.96 -15.81 -19.77
CA LEU A 7 -0.84 -14.85 -19.81
C LEU A 7 -0.67 -14.04 -18.51
N PHE A 8 -1.77 -13.84 -17.78
CA PHE A 8 -1.80 -13.14 -16.50
C PHE A 8 -1.06 -13.86 -15.35
N ILE A 9 -1.12 -15.20 -15.29
CA ILE A 9 -0.42 -16.00 -14.27
C ILE A 9 1.09 -15.81 -14.39
N THR A 10 1.59 -15.65 -15.62
CA THR A 10 3.02 -15.46 -15.88
C THR A 10 3.51 -14.06 -15.51
N GLU A 11 2.67 -13.03 -15.59
CA GLU A 11 3.08 -11.66 -15.27
C GLU A 11 3.05 -11.37 -13.75
N LEU A 12 2.03 -11.86 -13.03
CA LEU A 12 1.97 -11.69 -11.57
C LEU A 12 3.09 -12.46 -10.85
N SER A 13 3.60 -13.54 -11.46
CA SER A 13 4.69 -14.36 -10.87
C SER A 13 6.03 -13.64 -10.74
N ASN A 14 6.20 -12.50 -11.42
CA ASN A 14 7.45 -11.74 -11.48
C ASN A 14 7.34 -10.34 -10.85
N ILE A 15 6.30 -10.07 -10.06
CA ILE A 15 6.16 -8.76 -9.43
C ILE A 15 7.12 -8.60 -8.25
N THR A 16 7.68 -7.40 -8.10
CA THR A 16 8.54 -7.05 -6.97
C THR A 16 7.71 -6.78 -5.70
N ILE A 17 8.35 -6.73 -4.53
CA ILE A 17 7.68 -6.35 -3.26
C ILE A 17 7.03 -4.97 -3.41
N LYS A 18 7.72 -4.01 -4.01
CA LYS A 18 7.19 -2.68 -4.29
C LYS A 18 5.87 -2.74 -5.09
N GLN A 19 5.83 -3.56 -6.13
CA GLN A 19 4.63 -3.75 -6.95
C GLN A 19 3.53 -4.49 -6.18
N LEU A 20 3.89 -5.50 -5.38
CA LEU A 20 2.96 -6.20 -4.49
C LEU A 20 2.29 -5.23 -3.51
N LEU A 21 3.04 -4.28 -2.96
CA LEU A 21 2.50 -3.25 -2.08
C LEU A 21 1.55 -2.30 -2.81
N ALA A 22 1.62 -2.15 -4.13
CA ALA A 22 0.64 -1.39 -4.90
C ALA A 22 -0.53 -2.25 -5.42
N CYS A 23 -0.49 -3.58 -5.23
CA CYS A 23 -1.55 -4.47 -5.68
C CYS A 23 -2.88 -4.20 -4.93
N PRO A 24 -4.02 -4.24 -5.64
CA PRO A 24 -5.33 -4.16 -5.00
C PRO A 24 -5.45 -5.18 -3.88
N GLN A 25 -6.08 -4.77 -2.78
CA GLN A 25 -6.47 -5.69 -1.71
C GLN A 25 -5.27 -6.43 -1.09
N ILE A 26 -4.08 -5.84 -1.11
CA ILE A 26 -2.94 -6.28 -0.29
C ILE A 26 -2.75 -5.35 0.89
N GLY A 27 -2.55 -5.93 2.07
CA GLY A 27 -2.10 -5.25 3.26
C GLY A 27 -0.71 -5.69 3.69
N VAL A 28 -0.03 -4.82 4.41
CA VAL A 28 1.18 -5.17 5.15
C VAL A 28 1.10 -4.55 6.54
N LYS A 29 1.53 -5.30 7.55
CA LYS A 29 1.67 -4.87 8.93
C LYS A 29 3.12 -5.07 9.36
N PHE A 30 3.71 -4.01 9.90
CA PHE A 30 5.00 -4.04 10.57
C PHE A 30 4.76 -4.00 12.08
N VAL A 31 5.42 -4.89 12.81
CA VAL A 31 5.34 -4.96 14.28
C VAL A 31 6.75 -5.08 14.84
N SER A 32 7.10 -4.23 15.79
CA SER A 32 8.24 -4.39 16.69
C SER A 32 7.84 -3.92 18.09
N ASP A 33 8.77 -3.91 19.04
CA ASP A 33 8.54 -3.37 20.38
C ASP A 33 8.41 -1.84 20.46
N VAL A 34 8.86 -1.14 19.41
CA VAL A 34 8.94 0.33 19.41
C VAL A 34 8.16 0.97 18.27
N LEU A 35 7.66 0.19 17.32
CA LEU A 35 6.99 0.70 16.14
C LEU A 35 5.97 -0.31 15.63
N GLU A 36 4.73 0.13 15.46
CA GLU A 36 3.70 -0.65 14.81
C GLU A 36 2.91 0.20 13.82
N PHE A 37 2.86 -0.25 12.57
CA PHE A 37 2.04 0.36 11.55
C PHE A 37 1.47 -0.69 10.61
N SER A 38 0.43 -0.31 9.87
CA SER A 38 -0.09 -1.11 8.77
C SER A 38 -0.46 -0.24 7.58
N ARG A 39 -0.33 -0.81 6.39
CA ARG A 39 -0.58 -0.18 5.10
C ARG A 39 -1.44 -1.11 4.28
N HIS A 40 -2.66 -0.69 3.94
CA HIS A 40 -3.62 -1.51 3.21
C HIS A 40 -4.08 -0.85 1.92
N ASN A 41 -4.02 -1.57 0.81
CA ASN A 41 -4.71 -1.19 -0.42
C ASN A 41 -6.21 -1.45 -0.24
N LYS A 42 -6.97 -0.38 -0.07
CA LYS A 42 -8.43 -0.40 0.15
C LYS A 42 -9.18 0.16 -1.05
N HIS A 43 -8.77 -0.21 -2.26
CA HIS A 43 -9.37 0.34 -3.48
C HIS A 43 -10.90 0.30 -3.41
N HIS A 44 -11.48 1.49 -3.40
CA HIS A 44 -12.91 1.68 -3.32
C HIS A 44 -13.52 1.33 -4.67
N ARG A 45 -14.60 0.55 -4.65
CA ARG A 45 -15.30 0.11 -5.85
C ARG A 45 -16.76 0.56 -5.81
N ILE A 46 -17.16 1.30 -6.83
CA ILE A 46 -18.55 1.75 -7.01
C ILE A 46 -19.11 1.04 -8.23
N THR A 47 -20.16 0.24 -8.02
CA THR A 47 -20.84 -0.46 -9.12
C THR A 47 -22.09 0.32 -9.51
N CYS A 48 -22.16 0.69 -10.79
CA CYS A 48 -23.29 1.41 -11.34
C CYS A 48 -23.89 0.66 -12.52
N LYS A 49 -25.22 0.75 -12.66
CA LYS A 49 -25.97 0.24 -13.80
C LYS A 49 -26.10 1.35 -14.83
N ASN A 50 -25.63 1.12 -16.06
CA ASN A 50 -25.71 2.07 -17.17
C ASN A 50 -25.07 3.45 -16.87
N ILE A 51 -23.77 3.49 -16.60
CA ILE A 51 -23.04 4.78 -16.46
C ILE A 51 -22.96 5.49 -17.81
N ASP A 52 -23.30 6.78 -17.80
CA ASP A 52 -22.78 7.74 -18.76
C ASP A 52 -21.31 7.99 -18.42
N THR A 53 -20.40 7.57 -19.31
CA THR A 53 -18.94 7.68 -19.12
C THR A 53 -18.44 9.12 -19.01
N SER A 54 -19.32 10.11 -19.13
CA SER A 54 -19.04 11.53 -18.84
C SER A 54 -19.10 11.91 -17.35
N MET A 55 -19.57 11.05 -16.44
CA MET A 55 -19.57 11.35 -15.01
C MET A 55 -18.15 11.35 -14.43
N SER A 56 -17.64 12.52 -14.03
CA SER A 56 -16.51 12.63 -13.11
C SER A 56 -17.02 12.54 -11.67
N LEU A 57 -16.49 11.61 -10.88
CA LEU A 57 -16.74 11.60 -9.45
C LEU A 57 -15.77 12.58 -8.79
N ASN A 58 -16.30 13.55 -8.04
CA ASN A 58 -15.47 14.40 -7.20
C ASN A 58 -15.06 13.61 -5.94
N VAL A 59 -13.96 12.87 -6.05
CA VAL A 59 -13.38 12.14 -4.93
C VAL A 59 -12.21 12.97 -4.40
N GLY A 60 -12.26 13.31 -3.12
CA GLY A 60 -11.18 14.03 -2.45
C GLY A 60 -9.87 13.23 -2.47
N HIS A 61 -8.73 13.93 -2.36
CA HIS A 61 -7.42 13.27 -2.27
C HIS A 61 -7.30 12.49 -0.95
N ILE A 62 -7.60 13.14 0.17
CA ILE A 62 -7.73 12.49 1.48
C ILE A 62 -9.22 12.24 1.70
N GLU A 63 -9.59 10.97 1.83
CA GLU A 63 -10.98 10.58 2.10
C GLU A 63 -11.30 10.73 3.59
N LYS A 64 -10.39 10.24 4.45
CA LYS A 64 -10.66 10.14 5.88
C LYS A 64 -9.38 10.13 6.71
N VAL A 65 -9.41 10.84 7.84
CA VAL A 65 -8.43 10.73 8.93
C VAL A 65 -9.17 10.35 10.21
N LYS A 66 -8.64 9.39 10.98
CA LYS A 66 -9.23 8.91 12.24
C LYS A 66 -8.16 8.82 13.32
N LEU A 67 -8.53 9.21 14.53
CA LEU A 67 -7.84 8.83 15.75
C LEU A 67 -8.24 7.38 16.10
N LEU A 68 -7.29 6.56 16.56
CA LEU A 68 -7.56 5.15 16.90
C LEU A 68 -8.06 5.00 18.33
N ASP A 69 -7.46 5.72 19.28
CA ASP A 69 -7.81 5.72 20.70
C ASP A 69 -7.86 7.16 21.25
N GLU A 70 -9.05 7.61 21.64
CA GLU A 70 -9.27 8.94 22.24
C GLU A 70 -8.62 9.10 23.62
N GLY A 71 -8.33 8.00 24.32
CA GLY A 71 -7.71 8.00 25.65
C GLY A 71 -6.18 8.07 25.63
N ARG A 72 -5.56 7.98 24.45
CA ARG A 72 -4.10 7.93 24.28
C ARG A 72 -3.60 9.22 23.62
N GLU A 73 -2.54 9.79 24.20
CA GLU A 73 -1.85 10.93 23.61
C GLU A 73 -1.27 10.58 22.22
N GLN A 74 -1.47 11.49 21.28
CA GLN A 74 -0.96 11.38 19.92
C GLN A 74 0.34 12.16 19.79
N PHE A 75 1.34 11.53 19.20
CA PHE A 75 2.62 12.14 18.88
C PHE A 75 2.73 12.39 17.38
N THR A 76 3.10 13.62 17.03
CA THR A 76 3.31 14.05 15.65
C THR A 76 4.80 14.06 15.34
N PHE A 77 5.15 13.53 14.18
CA PHE A 77 6.51 13.46 13.67
C PHE A 77 6.60 14.22 12.34
N SER A 78 7.70 14.93 12.14
CA SER A 78 8.02 15.45 10.82
C SER A 78 8.44 14.30 9.88
N PHE A 79 8.25 14.51 8.58
CA PHE A 79 8.73 13.59 7.56
C PHE A 79 10.24 13.29 7.70
N GLN A 80 11.04 14.30 8.03
CA GLN A 80 12.49 14.15 8.14
C GLN A 80 12.89 13.30 9.35
N GLU A 81 12.22 13.47 10.49
CA GLU A 81 12.46 12.66 11.69
C GLU A 81 12.15 11.19 11.41
N LEU A 82 10.98 10.90 10.83
CA LEU A 82 10.61 9.53 10.44
C LEU A 82 11.60 8.93 9.46
N GLN A 83 11.98 9.68 8.41
CA GLN A 83 12.95 9.22 7.42
C GLN A 83 14.29 8.88 8.06
N ASN A 84 14.80 9.74 8.95
CA ASN A 84 16.07 9.51 9.63
C ASN A 84 16.00 8.25 10.51
N LYS A 85 14.93 8.11 11.30
CA LYS A 85 14.74 6.93 12.17
C LYS A 85 14.60 5.64 11.38
N PHE A 86 13.84 5.62 10.29
CA PHE A 86 13.73 4.45 9.42
C PHE A 86 15.10 4.08 8.82
N ASN A 87 15.88 5.05 8.38
CA ASN A 87 17.23 4.79 7.85
C ASN A 87 18.16 4.17 8.92
N GLU A 88 18.18 4.71 10.13
CA GLU A 88 18.98 4.17 11.23
C GLU A 88 18.56 2.75 11.60
N PHE A 89 17.25 2.48 11.56
CA PHE A 89 16.65 1.18 11.80
C PHE A 89 17.09 0.15 10.75
N ILE A 90 16.96 0.48 9.46
CA ILE A 90 17.40 -0.38 8.35
C ILE A 90 18.90 -0.67 8.42
N ILE A 91 19.73 0.32 8.78
CA ILE A 91 21.17 0.12 9.00
C ILE A 91 21.43 -0.92 10.10
N ALA A 92 20.65 -0.92 11.17
CA ALA A 92 20.77 -1.93 12.22
C ALA A 92 20.32 -3.32 11.74
N LEU A 93 19.21 -3.42 11.01
CA LEU A 93 18.74 -4.70 10.47
C LEU A 93 19.73 -5.37 9.53
N LYS A 94 20.47 -4.59 8.74
CA LYS A 94 21.55 -5.07 7.86
C LYS A 94 22.65 -5.86 8.58
N ILE A 95 22.80 -5.68 9.90
CA ILE A 95 23.81 -6.37 10.70
C ILE A 95 23.36 -7.80 11.03
N ILE A 96 22.06 -8.00 11.26
CA ILE A 96 21.51 -9.25 11.80
C ILE A 96 20.83 -10.13 10.75
N TYR A 97 20.32 -9.52 9.67
CA TYR A 97 19.61 -10.22 8.61
C TYR A 97 20.48 -10.37 7.36
N PRO A 98 20.39 -11.50 6.64
CA PRO A 98 20.94 -11.60 5.29
C PRO A 98 20.25 -10.60 4.35
N LYS A 99 20.87 -10.34 3.19
CA LYS A 99 20.43 -9.29 2.27
C LYS A 99 18.94 -9.33 1.94
N ASP A 100 18.46 -10.50 1.57
CA ASP A 100 17.11 -10.69 1.05
C ASP A 100 16.03 -10.49 2.14
N ASP A 101 16.39 -10.66 3.42
CA ASP A 101 15.47 -10.51 4.54
C ASP A 101 15.29 -9.04 4.95
N TRP A 102 16.38 -8.25 5.04
CA TRP A 102 16.26 -6.84 5.42
C TRP A 102 15.70 -5.95 4.30
N GLU A 103 15.89 -6.32 3.03
CA GLU A 103 15.44 -5.52 1.88
C GLU A 103 13.92 -5.35 1.85
N CYS A 104 13.17 -6.35 2.33
CA CYS A 104 11.71 -6.26 2.48
C CYS A 104 11.31 -5.09 3.39
N TYR A 105 12.01 -4.92 4.52
CA TYR A 105 11.76 -3.84 5.47
C TYR A 105 12.08 -2.47 4.87
N ASP A 106 13.21 -2.37 4.17
CA ASP A 106 13.65 -1.13 3.51
C ASP A 106 12.62 -0.67 2.47
N ILE A 107 12.14 -1.59 1.63
CA ILE A 107 11.10 -1.31 0.63
C ILE A 107 9.79 -0.84 1.28
N ILE A 108 9.34 -1.51 2.34
CA ILE A 108 8.08 -1.14 3.01
C ILE A 108 8.20 0.22 3.68
N MET A 109 9.31 0.49 4.37
CA MET A 109 9.57 1.79 4.99
C MET A 109 9.63 2.92 3.96
N ASP A 110 10.29 2.71 2.82
CA ASP A 110 10.33 3.66 1.72
C ASP A 110 8.94 3.91 1.10
N GLU A 111 8.13 2.86 0.92
CA GLU A 111 6.75 3.02 0.42
C GLU A 111 5.84 3.75 1.42
N VAL A 112 6.01 3.54 2.73
CA VAL A 112 5.31 4.31 3.78
C VAL A 112 5.73 5.78 3.75
N LEU A 113 7.02 6.07 3.61
CA LEU A 113 7.49 7.45 3.48
C LEU A 113 6.94 8.12 2.21
N LYS A 114 6.81 7.39 1.10
CA LYS A 114 6.13 7.89 -0.10
C LYS A 114 4.66 8.15 0.14
N ASP A 115 3.95 7.27 0.85
CA ASP A 115 2.55 7.51 1.22
C ASP A 115 2.41 8.78 2.05
N ILE A 116 3.27 9.00 3.05
CA ILE A 116 3.26 10.21 3.89
C ILE A 116 3.49 11.47 3.05
N LYS A 117 4.47 11.44 2.15
CA LYS A 117 4.72 12.53 1.20
C LYS A 117 3.52 12.79 0.29
N GLU A 118 2.88 11.73 -0.19
CA GLU A 118 1.78 11.81 -1.13
C GLU A 118 0.49 12.31 -0.48
N MET A 119 0.25 11.99 0.79
CA MET A 119 -0.83 12.56 1.59
C MET A 119 -0.68 14.08 1.76
N ASP A 120 0.57 14.58 1.84
CA ASP A 120 0.89 16.01 1.89
C ASP A 120 0.16 16.76 3.03
N ILE A 121 0.09 16.12 4.21
CA ILE A 121 -0.44 16.75 5.43
C ILE A 121 0.65 17.64 5.99
N VAL A 122 0.44 18.96 5.96
CA VAL A 122 1.46 19.96 6.30
C VAL A 122 1.06 20.76 7.55
N GLU A 123 1.97 20.87 8.50
CA GLU A 123 1.88 21.75 9.67
C GLU A 123 3.03 22.75 9.74
N LYS A 124 2.87 23.79 10.57
CA LYS A 124 3.95 24.74 10.86
C LYS A 124 4.68 24.31 12.14
N ILE A 125 5.91 23.83 11.99
CA ILE A 125 6.80 23.48 13.10
C ILE A 125 7.95 24.48 13.11
N HIS A 126 8.14 25.18 14.23
CA HIS A 126 9.14 26.25 14.37
C HIS A 126 9.07 27.36 13.29
N GLY A 127 7.87 27.61 12.76
CA GLY A 127 7.64 28.63 11.71
C GLY A 127 7.83 28.11 10.27
N GLU A 128 8.33 26.89 10.10
CA GLU A 128 8.52 26.26 8.79
C GLU A 128 7.41 25.26 8.50
N LYS A 129 6.95 25.22 7.24
CA LYS A 129 5.98 24.22 6.80
C LYS A 129 6.68 22.88 6.63
N GLN A 130 6.21 21.87 7.34
CA GLN A 130 6.75 20.52 7.28
C GLN A 130 5.62 19.52 7.04
N ILE A 131 5.89 18.50 6.23
CA ILE A 131 5.00 17.34 6.10
C ILE A 131 5.08 16.58 7.41
N ILE A 132 3.93 16.23 7.97
CA ILE A 132 3.81 15.57 9.25
C ILE A 132 3.00 14.28 9.14
N PHE A 133 3.19 13.41 10.11
CA PHE A 133 2.33 12.27 10.35
C PHE A 133 2.29 11.97 11.84
N ALA A 134 1.18 11.42 12.32
CA ALA A 134 0.99 11.21 13.75
C ALA A 134 0.75 9.73 14.06
N ASP A 135 1.23 9.26 15.20
CA ASP A 135 0.83 7.95 15.72
C ASP A 135 -0.62 7.96 16.20
N ASN A 136 -1.11 6.80 16.66
CA ASN A 136 -2.49 6.64 17.08
C ASN A 136 -3.51 7.09 16.01
N SER A 137 -3.15 6.98 14.72
CA SER A 137 -3.93 7.54 13.62
C SER A 137 -4.02 6.62 12.41
N SER A 138 -5.08 6.83 11.63
CA SER A 138 -5.30 6.16 10.35
C SER A 138 -5.78 7.17 9.31
N ALA A 139 -5.13 7.17 8.14
CA ALA A 139 -5.47 8.03 7.02
C ALA A 139 -5.76 7.19 5.78
N ILE A 140 -6.84 7.51 5.09
CA ILE A 140 -7.24 6.92 3.80
C ILE A 140 -7.12 8.00 2.73
N PHE A 141 -6.38 7.72 1.66
CA PHE A 141 -6.17 8.65 0.57
C PHE A 141 -6.11 7.95 -0.79
N ASN A 142 -6.48 8.68 -1.84
CA ASN A 142 -6.43 8.23 -3.23
C ASN A 142 -4.99 8.25 -3.74
N ILE A 143 -4.38 7.07 -3.85
CA ILE A 143 -3.03 6.91 -4.37
C ILE A 143 -3.02 7.14 -5.89
N GLY A 144 -2.10 7.98 -6.31
CA GLY A 144 -1.92 8.45 -7.68
C GLY A 144 -2.91 9.52 -8.12
N LYS A 145 -3.90 9.88 -7.30
CA LYS A 145 -4.92 10.91 -7.61
C LYS A 145 -5.62 10.62 -8.94
N ARG A 146 -6.01 9.35 -9.14
CA ARG A 146 -6.67 8.88 -10.37
C ARG A 146 -7.91 8.06 -10.04
N GLN A 147 -8.73 7.88 -11.06
CA GLN A 147 -9.90 7.02 -11.03
C GLN A 147 -9.88 6.20 -12.31
N TYR A 148 -10.25 4.94 -12.15
CA TYR A 148 -10.30 3.98 -13.24
C TYR A 148 -11.69 3.38 -13.31
N TYR A 149 -12.05 2.81 -14.45
CA TYR A 149 -13.29 2.07 -14.57
C TYR A 149 -13.11 0.85 -15.45
N CYS A 150 -13.96 -0.15 -15.24
CA CYS A 150 -14.08 -1.28 -16.15
C CYS A 150 -15.57 -1.59 -16.35
N THR A 151 -15.90 -2.03 -17.56
CA THR A 151 -17.27 -2.42 -17.90
C THR A 151 -17.35 -3.94 -17.97
N LYS A 152 -18.27 -4.52 -17.20
CA LYS A 152 -18.55 -5.96 -17.21
C LYS A 152 -19.90 -6.20 -17.88
N THR A 153 -19.96 -7.21 -18.73
CA THR A 153 -21.20 -7.69 -19.34
C THR A 153 -21.62 -9.00 -18.68
N ASN A 154 -22.90 -9.16 -18.40
CA ASN A 154 -23.42 -10.41 -17.83
C ASN A 154 -23.55 -11.56 -18.85
N LYS A 155 -23.23 -11.34 -20.14
CA LYS A 155 -23.40 -12.34 -21.21
C LYS A 155 -22.15 -12.45 -22.09
N LEU A 156 -21.82 -13.68 -22.47
CA LEU A 156 -20.76 -14.07 -23.42
C LEU A 156 -21.07 -13.70 -24.88
N LYS A 157 -22.34 -13.37 -25.20
CA LYS A 157 -22.78 -12.90 -26.54
C LYS A 157 -23.75 -11.72 -26.39
N PRO A 158 -23.59 -10.63 -27.16
CA PRO A 158 -24.51 -9.50 -27.11
C PRO A 158 -25.87 -9.92 -27.69
N THR A 159 -26.91 -9.80 -26.88
CA THR A 159 -28.32 -9.77 -27.29
C THR A 159 -28.89 -8.43 -26.83
N ASP A 160 -29.98 -7.93 -27.43
CA ASP A 160 -30.60 -6.63 -27.06
C ASP A 160 -30.91 -6.48 -25.55
N ASP A 161 -31.09 -7.58 -24.81
CA ASP A 161 -31.27 -7.58 -23.34
C ASP A 161 -29.96 -7.76 -22.54
N CYS A 162 -28.87 -7.09 -22.90
CA CYS A 162 -27.60 -7.19 -22.16
C CYS A 162 -27.53 -6.11 -21.06
N ILE A 163 -27.48 -6.53 -19.78
CA ILE A 163 -27.22 -5.60 -18.67
C ILE A 163 -25.71 -5.42 -18.56
N THR A 164 -25.25 -4.18 -18.73
CA THR A 164 -23.86 -3.78 -18.51
C THR A 164 -23.73 -3.12 -17.14
N TYR A 165 -22.66 -3.46 -16.43
CA TYR A 165 -22.30 -2.83 -15.16
C TYR A 165 -20.94 -2.18 -15.33
N THR A 166 -20.81 -0.97 -14.82
CA THR A 166 -19.54 -0.27 -14.76
C THR A 166 -19.07 -0.27 -13.32
N GLU A 167 -17.86 -0.77 -13.08
CA GLU A 167 -17.17 -0.65 -11.80
C GLU A 167 -16.19 0.52 -11.90
N ILE A 168 -16.39 1.56 -11.09
CA ILE A 168 -15.40 2.60 -10.87
C ILE A 168 -14.47 2.13 -9.75
N ILE A 169 -13.18 2.29 -9.96
CA ILE A 169 -12.09 1.91 -9.07
C ILE A 169 -11.35 3.19 -8.68
N ILE A 170 -11.37 3.49 -7.39
CA ILE A 170 -10.58 4.55 -6.78
C ILE A 170 -9.44 3.85 -6.04
N PRO A 171 -8.18 3.98 -6.50
CA PRO A 171 -7.06 3.36 -5.82
C PRO A 171 -6.84 4.08 -4.49
N GLU A 172 -7.09 3.41 -3.38
CA GLU A 172 -6.91 3.97 -2.05
C GLU A 172 -5.90 3.18 -1.23
N ILE A 173 -5.12 3.92 -0.43
CA ILE A 173 -4.28 3.39 0.63
C ILE A 173 -4.85 3.85 1.96
N GLU A 174 -5.02 2.90 2.88
CA GLU A 174 -5.15 3.18 4.30
C GLU A 174 -3.78 2.98 4.96
N LEU A 175 -3.16 4.06 5.41
CA LEU A 175 -1.97 4.03 6.26
C LEU A 175 -2.40 4.25 7.71
N THR A 176 -2.11 3.27 8.56
CA THR A 176 -2.41 3.31 9.98
C THR A 176 -1.13 3.21 10.78
N PHE A 177 -0.82 4.23 11.56
CA PHE A 177 0.28 4.23 12.50
C PHE A 177 -0.30 4.01 13.89
N ILE A 178 -0.03 2.86 14.47
CA ILE A 178 -0.65 2.47 15.74
C ILE A 178 0.13 3.12 16.88
N TYR A 179 1.45 2.94 16.88
CA TYR A 179 2.31 3.60 17.85
C TYR A 179 3.75 3.71 17.36
N MET A 180 4.47 4.69 17.92
CA MET A 180 5.91 4.79 17.81
C MET A 180 6.50 5.30 19.12
N ASP A 181 7.30 4.47 19.78
CA ASP A 181 8.13 4.88 20.91
C ASP A 181 9.43 5.49 20.38
N TYR A 182 9.41 6.79 20.10
CA TYR A 182 10.53 7.49 19.49
C TYR A 182 11.79 7.46 20.37
N GLU A 183 11.64 7.60 21.69
CA GLU A 183 12.77 7.57 22.63
C GLU A 183 13.30 6.14 22.84
N GLY A 184 12.40 5.15 22.93
CA GLY A 184 12.77 3.75 23.04
C GLY A 184 13.42 3.19 21.78
N MET A 185 13.11 3.75 20.61
CA MET A 185 13.65 3.32 19.33
C MET A 185 15.18 3.38 19.27
N ASP A 186 15.82 4.37 19.90
CA ASP A 186 17.28 4.47 19.92
C ASP A 186 17.93 3.32 20.69
N LYS A 187 17.36 2.99 21.87
CA LYS A 187 17.80 1.84 22.67
C LYS A 187 17.55 0.53 21.93
N TYR A 188 16.42 0.42 21.23
CA TYR A 188 16.09 -0.75 20.43
C TYR A 188 17.05 -0.93 19.25
N ILE A 189 17.36 0.14 18.51
CA ILE A 189 18.36 0.14 17.43
C ILE A 189 19.74 -0.27 17.96
N GLU A 190 20.16 0.26 19.11
CA GLU A 190 21.42 -0.13 19.74
C GLU A 190 21.43 -1.61 20.14
N SER A 191 20.30 -2.12 20.66
CA SER A 191 20.17 -3.54 21.00
C SER A 191 20.30 -4.47 19.79
N ILE A 192 19.76 -4.07 18.62
CA ILE A 192 19.95 -4.79 17.34
C ILE A 192 21.41 -4.76 16.92
N ARG A 193 22.08 -3.61 17.02
CA ARG A 193 23.51 -3.47 16.63
C ARG A 193 24.42 -4.34 17.49
N ASN A 194 24.07 -4.52 18.76
CA ASN A 194 24.83 -5.34 19.71
C ASN A 194 24.41 -6.82 19.68
N PHE A 195 23.42 -7.20 18.86
CA PHE A 195 22.99 -8.58 18.72
C PHE A 195 24.12 -9.41 18.11
N THR A 196 24.61 -10.40 18.88
CA THR A 196 25.58 -11.37 18.38
C THR A 196 24.93 -12.75 18.34
N PRO A 197 24.96 -13.48 17.21
CA PRO A 197 24.38 -14.82 17.09
C PRO A 197 24.96 -15.84 18.08
N LYS A 198 26.12 -15.53 18.70
CA LYS A 198 26.82 -16.34 19.71
C LYS A 198 26.48 -15.97 21.15
N SER A 199 25.76 -14.88 21.39
CA SER A 199 25.28 -14.57 22.73
C SER A 199 24.16 -15.54 23.09
N ASN A 200 24.19 -16.12 24.30
CA ASN A 200 23.12 -16.97 24.86
C ASN A 200 21.82 -16.19 25.11
N LEU A 201 21.56 -15.11 24.37
CA LEU A 201 20.28 -14.42 24.39
C LEU A 201 19.27 -15.39 23.78
N ASN A 202 18.31 -15.82 24.60
CA ASN A 202 17.20 -16.63 24.12
C ASN A 202 16.55 -15.84 22.96
N PRO A 203 16.37 -16.41 21.76
CA PRO A 203 15.69 -15.71 20.65
C PRO A 203 14.31 -15.17 21.04
N GLU A 204 13.65 -15.78 22.03
CA GLU A 204 12.38 -15.30 22.62
C GLU A 204 12.51 -14.01 23.46
N SER A 205 13.74 -13.65 23.87
CA SER A 205 14.02 -12.42 24.64
C SER A 205 14.33 -11.20 23.78
N PHE A 206 14.48 -11.39 22.46
CA PHE A 206 14.74 -10.33 21.50
C PHE A 206 13.61 -10.29 20.46
N SER A 207 12.64 -9.40 20.68
CA SER A 207 11.50 -9.24 19.79
C SER A 207 11.93 -8.54 18.49
N LEU A 208 12.45 -9.33 17.55
CA LEU A 208 12.80 -8.85 16.23
C LEU A 208 11.57 -8.29 15.50
N PRO A 209 11.75 -7.30 14.61
CA PRO A 209 10.62 -6.79 13.86
C PRO A 209 10.04 -7.91 12.99
N LEU A 210 8.72 -7.86 12.81
CA LEU A 210 7.96 -8.81 12.01
C LEU A 210 7.22 -8.06 10.91
N LEU A 211 7.24 -8.64 9.70
CA LEU A 211 6.39 -8.24 8.60
C LEU A 211 5.33 -9.29 8.35
N ILE A 212 4.08 -8.84 8.31
CA ILE A 212 2.91 -9.67 8.01
C ILE A 212 2.23 -9.08 6.79
N TYR A 213 2.15 -9.87 5.71
CA TYR A 213 1.40 -9.52 4.51
C TYR A 213 0.01 -10.16 4.58
N SER A 214 -1.03 -9.38 4.31
CA SER A 214 -2.41 -9.84 4.40
C SER A 214 -3.11 -9.76 3.04
N CYS A 215 -3.83 -10.80 2.67
CA CYS A 215 -4.75 -10.77 1.54
C CYS A 215 -6.09 -10.17 1.99
N ASN A 216 -6.45 -8.98 1.53
CA ASN A 216 -7.68 -8.32 1.95
C ASN A 216 -8.94 -8.96 1.36
N PHE A 217 -8.81 -9.81 0.33
CA PHE A 217 -9.93 -10.60 -0.22
C PHE A 217 -10.42 -11.67 0.75
N CYS A 218 -9.52 -12.40 1.41
CA CYS A 218 -9.86 -13.54 2.28
C CYS A 218 -9.34 -13.45 3.72
N LYS A 219 -8.62 -12.37 4.05
CA LYS A 219 -7.99 -12.11 5.36
C LYS A 219 -6.96 -13.15 5.78
N LYS A 220 -6.34 -13.82 4.81
CA LYS A 220 -5.22 -14.73 5.08
C LYS A 220 -3.91 -13.94 5.20
N ASP A 221 -3.15 -14.27 6.23
CA ASP A 221 -1.86 -13.66 6.54
C ASP A 221 -0.68 -14.55 6.15
N PHE A 222 0.44 -13.91 5.82
CA PHE A 222 1.67 -14.52 5.36
C PHE A 222 2.86 -13.75 5.94
N THR A 223 3.92 -14.45 6.32
CA THR A 223 5.18 -13.81 6.76
C THR A 223 6.19 -13.67 5.62
N ILE A 224 5.90 -14.28 4.45
CA ILE A 224 6.75 -14.31 3.27
C ILE A 224 5.96 -13.75 2.09
N TYR A 225 6.53 -12.78 1.37
CA TYR A 225 5.79 -12.08 0.31
C TYR A 225 5.51 -12.97 -0.91
N GLN A 226 6.41 -13.92 -1.22
CA GLN A 226 6.24 -14.86 -2.33
C GLN A 226 5.00 -15.75 -2.13
N ASP A 227 4.69 -16.12 -0.88
CA ASP A 227 3.51 -16.91 -0.56
C ASP A 227 2.21 -16.15 -0.84
N VAL A 228 2.21 -14.83 -0.65
CA VAL A 228 1.09 -13.94 -1.01
C VAL A 228 0.90 -13.94 -2.52
N ILE A 229 1.98 -13.84 -3.29
CA ILE A 229 1.93 -13.85 -4.76
C ILE A 229 1.34 -15.17 -5.25
N ILE A 230 1.85 -16.30 -4.76
CA ILE A 230 1.33 -17.64 -5.08
C ILE A 230 -0.15 -17.74 -4.71
N HIS A 231 -0.51 -17.24 -3.52
CA HIS A 231 -1.89 -17.22 -3.06
C HIS A 231 -2.81 -16.40 -3.97
N LEU A 232 -2.41 -15.18 -4.36
CA LEU A 232 -3.18 -14.34 -5.27
C LEU A 232 -3.40 -15.05 -6.61
N ILE A 233 -2.34 -15.62 -7.19
CA ILE A 233 -2.39 -16.34 -8.48
C ILE A 233 -3.36 -17.53 -8.43
N GLN A 234 -3.35 -18.27 -7.33
CA GLN A 234 -4.11 -19.52 -7.22
C GLN A 234 -5.57 -19.31 -6.82
N ASN A 235 -5.86 -18.28 -6.02
CA ASN A 235 -7.14 -18.16 -5.32
C ASN A 235 -7.97 -16.94 -5.73
N HIS A 236 -7.37 -15.96 -6.42
CA HIS A 236 -8.03 -14.69 -6.73
C HIS A 236 -7.86 -14.30 -8.20
N SER A 237 -8.96 -13.85 -8.81
CA SER A 237 -8.92 -13.17 -10.10
C SER A 237 -8.76 -11.68 -9.86
N ILE A 238 -7.56 -11.17 -10.10
CA ILE A 238 -7.33 -9.72 -10.20
C ILE A 238 -7.86 -9.32 -11.58
N ASN A 239 -8.70 -8.29 -11.64
CA ASN A 239 -9.27 -7.83 -12.91
C ASN A 239 -8.19 -7.07 -13.69
N ASN A 240 -8.04 -7.39 -14.97
CA ASN A 240 -6.82 -7.04 -15.69
C ASN A 240 -6.90 -5.67 -16.32
N ASP A 241 -7.98 -5.37 -17.04
CA ASP A 241 -8.02 -4.17 -17.85
C ASP A 241 -8.95 -3.12 -17.24
N VAL A 242 -8.40 -1.92 -17.05
CA VAL A 242 -9.14 -0.75 -16.60
C VAL A 242 -8.86 0.42 -17.52
N LEU A 243 -9.83 1.32 -17.64
CA LEU A 243 -9.72 2.56 -18.40
C LEU A 243 -9.55 3.71 -17.41
N CYS A 244 -8.61 4.61 -17.67
CA CYS A 244 -8.52 5.86 -16.90
C CYS A 244 -9.78 6.70 -17.14
N MET A 245 -10.46 7.15 -16.09
CA MET A 245 -11.65 8.00 -16.24
C MET A 245 -11.36 9.34 -16.91
N LYS A 246 -10.13 9.86 -16.80
CA LYS A 246 -9.76 11.17 -17.36
C LYS A 246 -9.38 11.10 -18.84
N CYS A 247 -8.56 10.13 -19.25
CA CYS A 247 -8.04 10.06 -20.63
C CYS A 247 -8.56 8.87 -21.45
N ASN A 248 -9.36 7.98 -20.85
CA ASN A 248 -9.86 6.75 -21.46
C ASN A 248 -8.77 5.81 -22.00
N LYS A 249 -7.51 6.01 -21.60
CA LYS A 249 -6.43 5.09 -21.96
C LYS A 249 -6.61 3.77 -21.19
N PRO A 250 -6.55 2.61 -21.87
CA PRO A 250 -6.57 1.32 -21.21
C PRO A 250 -5.22 1.04 -20.54
N PHE A 251 -5.28 0.37 -19.39
CA PHE A 251 -4.14 -0.11 -18.64
C PHE A 251 -4.43 -1.49 -18.10
N ASN A 252 -3.41 -2.35 -18.10
CA ASN A 252 -3.45 -3.52 -17.23
C ASN A 252 -3.13 -3.09 -15.78
N THR A 253 -3.79 -3.68 -14.78
CA THR A 253 -3.47 -3.47 -13.36
C THR A 253 -1.97 -3.59 -13.08
N ILE A 254 -1.25 -4.53 -13.70
CA ILE A 254 0.20 -4.71 -13.53
C ILE A 254 1.01 -3.50 -14.03
N GLU A 255 0.51 -2.78 -15.03
CA GLU A 255 1.13 -1.52 -15.48
C GLU A 255 0.94 -0.42 -14.45
N LEU A 256 -0.24 -0.35 -13.83
CA LEU A 256 -0.57 0.67 -12.83
C LEU A 256 0.19 0.47 -11.52
N ILE A 257 0.34 -0.77 -11.03
CA ILE A 257 1.05 -1.04 -9.77
C ILE A 257 2.55 -0.72 -9.85
N LYS A 258 3.15 -0.69 -11.05
CA LYS A 258 4.56 -0.29 -11.25
C LYS A 258 4.83 1.13 -10.78
N ASP A 259 3.84 1.99 -10.96
CA ASP A 259 3.94 3.43 -10.71
C ASP A 259 2.85 3.92 -9.76
N ARG A 260 2.49 3.09 -8.77
CA ARG A 260 1.57 3.49 -7.68
C ARG A 260 0.25 4.05 -8.21
N TRP A 261 -0.34 3.37 -9.19
CA TRP A 261 -1.59 3.77 -9.84
C TRP A 261 -1.56 5.13 -10.54
N THR A 262 -0.35 5.65 -10.83
CA THR A 262 -0.15 6.82 -11.67
C THR A 262 0.14 6.44 -13.10
N HIS A 263 -0.10 7.39 -14.00
CA HIS A 263 0.38 7.38 -15.37
C HIS A 263 0.46 8.83 -15.85
N ASN A 264 1.21 9.06 -16.92
CA ASN A 264 1.17 10.35 -17.62
C ASN A 264 -0.19 10.50 -18.30
N CYS A 265 -1.12 11.15 -17.59
CA CYS A 265 -2.44 11.47 -18.08
C CYS A 265 -2.38 12.88 -18.67
N PRO A 266 -2.63 13.06 -19.97
CA PRO A 266 -2.70 14.40 -20.53
C PRO A 266 -3.72 15.22 -19.73
N GLU A 267 -3.40 16.49 -19.48
CA GLU A 267 -4.40 17.43 -19.03
C GLU A 267 -5.47 17.49 -20.11
N VAL A 268 -6.72 17.24 -19.73
CA VAL A 268 -7.83 17.54 -20.62
C VAL A 268 -7.87 19.05 -20.61
N ASP A 269 -7.30 19.67 -21.65
CA ASP A 269 -7.64 21.03 -21.98
C ASP A 269 -9.17 21.04 -22.05
N ASN A 270 -9.80 21.70 -21.08
CA ASN A 270 -11.23 21.92 -21.11
C ASN A 270 -11.54 22.54 -22.47
N VAL A 271 -12.12 21.75 -23.37
CA VAL A 271 -12.67 22.25 -24.62
C VAL A 271 -13.76 23.21 -24.19
N LYS A 272 -13.45 24.51 -24.34
CA LYS A 272 -14.36 25.63 -24.14
C LYS A 272 -15.60 25.50 -25.01
#